data_AF-A0A9X2K553-F1
#
_entry.id   AF-A0A9X2K553-F1
#
_cell.length_a   1.000
_cell.length_b   1.000
_cell.length_c   1.000
_cell.angle_alpha   90.00
_cell.angle_beta   90.00
_cell.angle_gamma   90.00
#
_symmetry.space_group_name_H-M   'P 1'
#
loop_
_entity.id
_entity.type
_entity.pdbx_description
1 polymer ?
#
loop_
_entity_poly.entity_id
_entity_poly.type
_entity_poly.pdbx_seq_one_letter_code
_entity_poly.pdbx_strand_id
1 'polypeptide(L)'
;MNTETIVHPRLHHLGITTSNIDAMVNWYRLVVGMDLVHRTDSATAGTDEAAVMKSAWVTNDEANHRLAFVQVPGLSEDPDKARHHRVQHFAFAYNTLDELLGKPIGHFVDPEQLLQARQAGASPLGAEQARLARRVRTGPAV
;
A
#
# COMPACT_ATOMS: atom_id res chain seq x y z
N MET A 1 -23.81 3.29 -15.13
CA MET A 1 -23.21 3.88 -13.91
C MET A 1 -22.00 3.03 -13.57
N ASN A 2 -20.86 3.64 -13.26
CA ASN A 2 -19.64 2.89 -12.93
C ASN A 2 -19.87 2.16 -11.58
N THR A 3 -19.81 0.84 -11.59
CA THR A 3 -20.20 -0.07 -10.47
C THR A 3 -19.01 -0.45 -9.59
N GLU A 4 -17.86 0.19 -9.76
CA GLU A 4 -16.65 -0.09 -8.99
C GLU A 4 -16.58 0.81 -7.75
N THR A 5 -16.47 0.21 -6.57
CA THR A 5 -16.17 0.94 -5.33
C THR A 5 -14.75 1.48 -5.42
N ILE A 6 -14.61 2.80 -5.54
CA ILE A 6 -13.31 3.48 -5.51
C ILE A 6 -12.81 3.46 -4.05
N VAL A 7 -11.69 2.76 -3.80
CA VAL A 7 -11.01 2.80 -2.50
C VAL A 7 -10.27 4.14 -2.36
N HIS A 8 -10.38 4.78 -1.20
CA HIS A 8 -9.70 6.04 -0.86
C HIS A 8 -8.53 5.76 0.11
N PRO A 9 -7.36 5.31 -0.38
CA PRO A 9 -6.27 4.94 0.49
C PRO A 9 -5.62 6.18 1.12
N ARG A 10 -5.02 5.98 2.30
CA ARG A 10 -4.29 7.07 2.99
C ARG A 10 -2.90 7.21 2.38
N LEU A 11 -2.43 8.45 2.20
CA LEU A 11 -1.01 8.66 1.96
C LEU A 11 -0.22 8.14 3.16
N HIS A 12 0.71 7.23 2.91
CA HIS A 12 1.55 6.61 3.94
C HIS A 12 2.86 7.38 4.09
N HIS A 13 3.70 7.37 3.04
CA HIS A 13 5.01 8.01 3.08
C HIS A 13 5.43 8.59 1.72
N LEU A 14 6.44 9.46 1.78
CA LEU A 14 7.21 9.91 0.62
C LEU A 14 8.62 9.30 0.69
N GLY A 15 9.02 8.65 -0.39
CA GLY A 15 10.39 8.19 -0.60
C GLY A 15 11.26 9.28 -1.23
N ILE A 16 12.51 9.39 -0.77
CA ILE A 16 13.46 10.40 -1.24
C ILE A 16 14.85 9.77 -1.37
N THR A 17 15.53 10.00 -2.48
CA THR A 17 16.95 9.67 -2.63
C THR A 17 17.83 10.81 -2.13
N THR A 18 18.95 10.46 -1.51
CA THR A 18 19.91 11.43 -0.96
C THR A 18 21.35 10.94 -1.16
N SER A 19 22.30 11.87 -1.18
CA SER A 19 23.74 11.56 -1.09
C SER A 19 24.22 11.45 0.36
N ASN A 20 23.44 12.00 1.31
CA ASN A 20 23.79 12.09 2.72
C ASN A 20 22.56 11.87 3.59
N ILE A 21 22.41 10.64 4.08
CA ILE A 21 21.25 10.24 4.90
C ILE A 21 21.29 10.82 6.32
N ASP A 22 22.49 11.02 6.87
CA ASP A 22 22.66 11.56 8.23
C ASP A 22 22.24 13.02 8.30
N ALA A 23 22.61 13.81 7.28
CA ALA A 23 22.15 15.18 7.15
C ALA A 23 20.63 15.26 7.08
N MET A 24 19.99 14.38 6.30
CA MET A 24 18.52 14.35 6.18
C MET A 24 17.86 13.98 7.50
N VAL A 25 18.26 12.88 8.14
CA VAL A 25 17.69 12.45 9.43
C VAL A 25 17.87 13.53 10.49
N ASN A 26 19.05 14.12 10.60
CA ASN A 26 19.32 15.17 11.60
C ASN A 26 18.46 16.41 11.35
N TRP A 27 18.34 16.86 10.10
CA TRP A 27 17.53 18.03 9.78
C TRP A 27 16.06 17.82 10.12
N TYR A 28 15.46 16.69 9.70
CA TYR A 28 14.05 16.41 9.96
C TYR A 28 13.76 16.14 11.43
N ARG A 29 14.72 15.58 12.17
CA ARG A 29 14.64 15.48 13.63
C ARG A 29 14.60 16.86 14.28
N LEU A 30 15.53 17.75 13.91
CA LEU A 30 15.67 19.05 14.56
C LEU A 30 14.56 20.04 14.18
N VAL A 31 14.15 20.07 12.91
CA VAL A 31 13.23 21.08 12.39
C VAL A 31 11.78 20.63 12.45
N VAL A 32 11.52 19.34 12.20
CA VAL A 32 10.15 18.80 12.06
C VAL A 32 9.77 17.93 13.26
N GLY A 33 10.72 17.60 14.15
CA GLY A 33 10.46 16.75 15.32
C GLY A 33 10.27 15.28 14.96
N MET A 34 10.87 14.81 13.86
CA MET A 34 10.76 13.40 13.47
C MET A 34 11.73 12.50 14.24
N ASP A 35 11.23 11.36 14.70
CA ASP A 35 12.02 10.29 15.29
C ASP A 35 12.46 9.27 14.23
N LEU A 36 13.64 8.70 14.46
CA LEU A 36 14.16 7.58 13.65
C LEU A 36 13.44 6.30 14.07
N VAL A 37 12.72 5.70 13.13
CA VAL A 37 12.01 4.44 13.33
C VAL A 37 12.93 3.25 13.06
N HIS A 38 13.64 3.28 11.94
CA HIS A 38 14.57 2.22 11.56
C HIS A 38 15.66 2.74 10.65
N ARG A 39 16.81 2.05 10.64
CA ARG A 39 17.92 2.30 9.72
C ARG A 39 18.58 0.97 9.33
N THR A 40 18.94 0.86 8.06
CA THR A 40 19.78 -0.22 7.54
C THR A 40 20.94 0.33 6.73
N ASP A 41 22.09 -0.30 6.88
CA ASP A 41 23.26 -0.06 6.04
C ASP A 41 23.27 -0.93 4.78
N SER A 42 22.29 -1.84 4.60
CA SER A 42 22.11 -2.63 3.37
C SER A 42 20.61 -2.84 3.09
N ALA A 43 20.05 -2.00 2.22
CA ALA A 43 18.65 -2.05 1.82
C ALA A 43 18.39 -2.94 0.60
N THR A 44 19.44 -3.47 -0.04
CA THR A 44 19.34 -4.38 -1.19
C THR A 44 19.37 -5.83 -0.74
N ALA A 45 18.35 -6.60 -1.10
CA ALA A 45 18.36 -8.05 -0.95
C ALA A 45 19.21 -8.68 -2.07
N GLY A 46 20.54 -8.64 -1.93
CA GLY A 46 21.48 -9.20 -2.90
C GLY A 46 22.93 -9.02 -2.46
N THR A 47 23.76 -10.02 -2.72
CA THR A 47 25.18 -10.08 -2.31
C THR A 47 26.15 -9.40 -3.27
N ASP A 48 25.65 -8.72 -4.30
CA ASP A 48 26.53 -7.95 -5.18
C ASP A 48 26.97 -6.67 -4.46
N GLU A 49 28.28 -6.54 -4.23
CA GLU A 49 28.95 -5.36 -3.65
C GLU A 49 28.71 -4.07 -4.46
N ALA A 50 28.11 -4.19 -5.65
CA ALA A 50 27.78 -3.07 -6.52
C ALA A 50 26.67 -2.20 -5.91
N ALA A 51 27.11 -1.27 -5.05
CA ALA A 51 26.36 -0.18 -4.46
C ALA A 51 25.36 -0.60 -3.35
N VAL A 52 25.92 -0.87 -2.17
CA VAL A 52 25.16 -0.99 -0.92
C VAL A 52 24.38 0.32 -0.66
N MET A 53 23.06 0.27 -0.83
CA MET A 53 22.17 1.39 -0.51
C MET A 53 21.86 1.40 0.98
N LYS A 54 21.94 2.57 1.61
CA LYS A 54 21.52 2.77 3.00
C LYS A 54 20.11 3.33 3.03
N SER A 55 19.32 2.95 4.02
CA SER A 55 17.97 3.48 4.17
C SER A 55 17.66 3.84 5.62
N ALA A 56 16.85 4.88 5.80
CA ALA A 56 16.37 5.35 7.08
C ALA A 56 14.90 5.77 6.97
N TRP A 57 14.10 5.38 7.95
CA TRP A 57 12.69 5.65 8.02
C TRP A 57 12.39 6.51 9.23
N VAL A 58 11.69 7.63 9.03
CA VAL A 58 11.40 8.59 10.09
C VAL A 58 9.90 8.93 10.14
N THR A 59 9.42 9.26 11.33
CA THR A 59 8.03 9.63 11.58
C THR A 59 7.93 10.71 12.65
N ASN A 60 6.86 11.51 12.61
CA ASN A 60 6.48 12.42 13.71
C ASN A 60 5.01 12.21 14.14
N ASP A 61 4.40 11.13 13.70
CA ASP A 61 3.06 10.70 14.11
C ASP A 61 3.03 9.19 14.32
N GLU A 62 1.84 8.63 14.57
CA GLU A 62 1.66 7.21 14.89
C GLU A 62 1.84 6.28 13.69
N ALA A 63 2.08 6.81 12.48
CA ALA A 63 2.37 5.98 11.32
C ALA A 63 3.76 5.35 11.45
N ASN A 64 3.94 4.17 10.83
CA ASN A 64 5.22 3.47 10.84
C ASN A 64 6.36 4.34 10.28
N HIS A 65 6.09 5.14 9.25
CA HIS A 65 6.97 6.22 8.79
C HIS A 65 6.24 7.14 7.83
N ARG A 66 6.68 8.40 7.79
CA ARG A 66 6.21 9.42 6.83
C ARG A 66 7.23 9.74 5.76
N LEU A 67 8.52 9.57 6.07
CA LEU A 67 9.60 9.72 5.10
C LEU A 67 10.50 8.49 5.11
N ALA A 68 10.92 8.07 3.91
CA ALA A 68 11.95 7.07 3.71
C ALA A 68 13.10 7.69 2.91
N PHE A 69 14.27 7.80 3.54
CA PHE A 69 15.49 8.28 2.89
C PHE A 69 16.29 7.09 2.38
N VAL A 70 16.69 7.14 1.11
CA VAL A 70 17.57 6.13 0.49
C VAL A 70 18.85 6.81 0.04
N GLN A 71 19.98 6.44 0.65
CA GLN A 71 21.28 6.90 0.20
C GLN A 71 21.76 6.06 -0.97
N VAL A 72 21.90 6.70 -2.13
CA VAL A 72 22.37 6.06 -3.35
C VAL A 72 23.87 6.37 -3.53
N PRO A 73 24.74 5.35 -3.59
CA PRO A 73 26.17 5.56 -3.86
C PRO A 73 26.40 6.33 -5.15
N GLY A 74 27.28 7.34 -5.11
CA GLY A 74 27.61 8.17 -6.27
C GLY A 74 26.57 9.23 -6.63
N LEU A 75 25.45 9.35 -5.89
CA LEU A 75 24.54 10.46 -6.10
C LEU A 75 25.21 11.78 -5.70
N SER A 76 25.30 12.71 -6.65
CA SER A 76 25.86 14.04 -6.44
C SER A 76 24.76 15.09 -6.43
N GLU A 77 25.10 16.30 -5.97
CA GLU A 77 24.27 17.46 -6.24
C GLU A 77 24.09 17.66 -7.75
N ASP A 78 22.92 18.16 -8.11
CA ASP A 78 22.53 18.43 -9.48
C ASP A 78 22.33 19.96 -9.63
N PRO A 79 23.27 20.66 -10.31
CA PRO A 79 23.19 22.11 -10.47
C PRO A 79 21.98 22.54 -11.31
N ASP A 80 21.47 21.65 -12.16
CA ASP A 80 20.32 21.87 -13.04
C ASP A 80 19.05 21.20 -12.51
N LYS A 81 18.99 20.88 -11.20
CA LYS A 81 17.88 20.13 -10.58
C LYS A 81 16.48 20.65 -10.91
N ALA A 82 16.33 21.96 -11.13
CA ALA A 82 15.06 22.59 -11.46
C ALA A 82 14.51 22.18 -12.84
N ARG A 83 15.35 21.63 -13.73
CA ARG A 83 15.00 21.19 -15.07
C ARG A 83 14.79 19.66 -15.17
N HIS A 84 15.05 18.92 -14.09
CA HIS A 84 14.94 17.47 -14.06
C HIS A 84 13.68 17.01 -13.31
N HIS A 85 13.06 15.92 -13.77
CA HIS A 85 11.93 15.31 -13.05
C HIS A 85 12.37 14.81 -11.67
N ARG A 86 11.63 15.14 -10.60
CA ARG A 86 11.99 14.76 -9.23
C ARG A 86 10.74 14.56 -8.35
N VAL A 87 10.32 13.33 -8.22
CA VAL A 87 9.65 12.72 -7.06
C VAL A 87 10.11 11.27 -7.15
N GLN A 88 10.57 10.65 -6.06
CA GLN A 88 10.93 9.24 -6.13
C GLN A 88 9.65 8.38 -6.13
N HIS A 89 8.90 8.40 -5.03
CA HIS A 89 7.55 7.81 -4.98
C HIS A 89 6.75 8.31 -3.78
N PHE A 90 5.43 8.27 -3.92
CA PHE A 90 4.50 8.27 -2.79
C PHE A 90 3.95 6.87 -2.61
N ALA A 91 3.81 6.41 -1.37
CA ALA A 91 3.17 5.15 -1.05
C ALA A 91 1.83 5.39 -0.35
N PHE A 92 0.86 4.54 -0.64
CA PHE A 92 -0.49 4.63 -0.09
C PHE A 92 -0.83 3.35 0.68
N ALA A 93 -1.49 3.51 1.83
CA ALA A 93 -1.88 2.41 2.69
C ALA A 93 -3.29 1.92 2.33
N TYR A 94 -3.38 0.61 2.11
CA TYR A 94 -4.61 -0.16 1.97
C TYR A 94 -4.75 -1.09 3.17
N ASN A 95 -5.98 -1.42 3.57
CA ASN A 95 -6.20 -2.31 4.72
C ASN A 95 -5.88 -3.76 4.35
N THR A 96 -6.09 -4.13 3.08
CA THR A 96 -5.83 -5.47 2.58
C THR A 96 -5.18 -5.45 1.20
N LEU A 97 -4.50 -6.54 0.86
CA LEU A 97 -4.01 -6.77 -0.49
C LEU A 97 -5.15 -6.84 -1.51
N ASP A 98 -6.32 -7.34 -1.11
CA ASP A 98 -7.47 -7.45 -1.99
C ASP A 98 -8.04 -6.07 -2.36
N GLU A 99 -8.08 -5.10 -1.42
CA GLU A 99 -8.41 -3.70 -1.73
C GLU A 99 -7.41 -3.09 -2.74
N LEU A 100 -6.10 -3.34 -2.53
CA LEU A 100 -5.06 -2.87 -3.45
C LEU A 100 -5.23 -3.48 -4.84
N LEU A 101 -5.58 -4.77 -4.93
CA LEU A 101 -5.76 -5.49 -6.18
C LEU A 101 -7.14 -5.28 -6.82
N GLY A 102 -8.00 -4.44 -6.24
CA GLY A 102 -9.34 -4.19 -6.75
C GLY A 102 -10.26 -5.41 -6.69
N LYS A 103 -9.96 -6.40 -5.84
CA LYS A 103 -10.86 -7.53 -5.62
C LYS A 103 -12.00 -7.05 -4.72
N PRO A 104 -13.25 -7.29 -5.10
CA PRO A 104 -14.37 -6.84 -4.29
C PRO A 104 -14.34 -7.55 -2.93
N ILE A 105 -14.45 -6.78 -1.85
CA ILE A 105 -14.69 -7.30 -0.50
C ILE A 105 -16.12 -7.85 -0.51
N GLY A 106 -16.28 -9.08 -0.96
CA GLY A 106 -17.57 -9.76 -1.11
C GLY A 106 -18.04 -9.91 -2.56
N HIS A 107 -18.91 -10.88 -2.81
CA HIS A 107 -19.55 -11.06 -4.11
C HIS A 107 -20.60 -9.97 -4.32
N PHE A 108 -20.64 -9.36 -5.52
CA PHE A 108 -21.76 -8.51 -5.91
C PHE A 108 -23.06 -9.31 -5.80
N VAL A 109 -23.96 -8.86 -4.92
CA VAL A 109 -25.32 -9.38 -4.83
C VAL A 109 -26.20 -8.45 -5.66
N ASP A 110 -26.69 -8.98 -6.77
CA ASP A 110 -27.63 -8.30 -7.64
C ASP A 110 -28.89 -7.88 -6.83
N PRO A 111 -29.22 -6.57 -6.77
CA PRO A 111 -30.37 -6.06 -6.03
C PRO A 111 -31.70 -6.67 -6.50
N GLU A 112 -31.85 -6.99 -7.78
CA GLU A 112 -33.05 -7.65 -8.29
C GLU A 112 -33.14 -9.09 -7.77
N GLN A 113 -32.02 -9.81 -7.74
CA GLN A 113 -31.98 -11.15 -7.13
C GLN A 113 -32.29 -11.11 -5.64
N LEU A 114 -31.85 -10.06 -4.93
CA LEU A 114 -32.17 -9.85 -3.50
C LEU A 114 -33.67 -9.58 -3.28
N LEU A 115 -34.27 -8.75 -4.14
CA LEU A 115 -35.70 -8.46 -4.08
C LEU A 115 -36.55 -9.68 -4.44
N GLN A 116 -36.17 -10.42 -5.48
CA GLN A 116 -36.82 -11.68 -5.87
C GLN A 116 -36.71 -12.74 -4.77
N ALA A 117 -35.53 -12.89 -4.14
CA ALA A 117 -35.34 -13.80 -3.02
C ALA A 117 -36.21 -13.43 -1.81
N ARG A 118 -36.34 -12.13 -1.50
CA ARG A 118 -37.24 -11.65 -0.44
C ARG A 118 -38.71 -11.88 -0.78
N GLN A 119 -39.13 -11.62 -2.02
CA GLN A 119 -40.49 -11.88 -2.50
C GLN A 119 -40.83 -13.37 -2.48
N ALA A 120 -39.85 -14.24 -2.71
CA ALA A 120 -39.97 -15.69 -2.59
C ALA A 120 -39.92 -16.22 -1.14
N GLY A 121 -39.88 -15.33 -0.13
CA GLY A 121 -39.95 -15.70 1.29
C GLY A 121 -38.61 -16.17 1.89
N ALA A 122 -37.48 -15.96 1.22
CA ALA A 122 -36.18 -16.30 1.78
C ALA A 122 -35.81 -15.34 2.92
N SER A 123 -35.49 -15.87 4.09
CA SER A 123 -34.86 -15.08 5.16
C SER A 123 -33.41 -14.73 4.76
N PRO A 124 -32.84 -13.63 5.27
CA PRO A 124 -31.45 -13.23 4.96
C PRO A 124 -30.44 -14.35 5.18
N LEU A 125 -30.65 -15.17 6.22
CA LEU A 125 -29.82 -16.33 6.55
C LEU A 125 -30.10 -17.56 5.65
N GLY A 126 -31.34 -17.73 5.19
CA GLY A 126 -31.75 -18.87 4.36
C GLY A 126 -31.29 -18.78 2.91
N ALA A 127 -31.25 -17.57 2.34
CA ALA A 127 -30.79 -17.35 0.95
C ALA A 127 -29.29 -17.64 0.79
N GLU A 128 -28.48 -17.26 1.79
CA GLU A 128 -27.04 -17.50 1.81
C GLU A 128 -26.70 -18.99 1.99
N GLN A 129 -27.38 -19.67 2.93
CA GLN A 129 -27.20 -21.11 3.16
C GLN A 129 -27.65 -21.97 1.96
N ALA A 130 -28.76 -21.62 1.29
CA ALA A 130 -29.24 -22.34 0.11
C ALA A 130 -28.30 -22.21 -1.11
N ARG A 131 -27.60 -21.07 -1.23
CA ARG A 131 -26.61 -20.82 -2.31
C ARG A 131 -25.31 -21.58 -2.06
N LEU A 132 -24.85 -21.65 -0.81
CA LEU A 132 -23.69 -22.46 -0.41
C LEU A 132 -23.95 -23.97 -0.66
N ALA A 133 -25.15 -24.45 -0.33
CA ALA A 133 -25.54 -25.85 -0.49
C ALA A 133 -25.62 -26.31 -1.96
N ARG A 134 -25.93 -25.41 -2.91
CA ARG A 134 -25.92 -25.73 -4.35
C ARG A 134 -24.51 -25.89 -4.92
N ARG A 135 -23.51 -25.22 -4.35
CA ARG A 135 -22.09 -25.35 -4.76
C ARG A 135 -21.47 -26.69 -4.36
N VAL A 136 -21.99 -27.34 -3.31
CA VAL A 136 -21.51 -28.66 -2.85
C VAL A 136 -22.03 -29.80 -3.75
N ARG A 137 -23.16 -29.62 -4.46
CA ARG A 137 -23.75 -30.67 -5.31
C ARG A 137 -23.25 -30.69 -6.76
N THR A 138 -22.50 -29.68 -7.19
CA THR A 138 -21.92 -29.61 -8.54
C THR A 138 -20.40 -29.53 -8.46
N GLY A 139 -19.77 -30.49 -7.78
CA GLY A 139 -18.37 -30.82 -8.03
C GLY A 139 -18.27 -31.69 -9.28
N PRO A 140 -17.20 -31.60 -10.08
CA PRO A 140 -17.02 -32.48 -11.23
C PRO A 140 -16.91 -33.93 -10.75
N ALA A 141 -17.61 -34.83 -11.45
CA ALA A 141 -17.28 -36.26 -11.39
C ALA A 141 -15.85 -36.45 -11.93
N VAL A 142 -15.12 -37.35 -11.27
CA VAL A 142 -13.71 -37.72 -11.45
C VAL A 142 -13.32 -37.88 -12.91
#